data_AF-A0A967VVZ7-F1
#
_entry.id   AF-A0A967VVZ7-F1
#
_cell.length_a   1.000
_cell.length_b   1.000
_cell.length_c   1.000
_cell.angle_alpha   90.00
_cell.angle_beta   90.00
_cell.angle_gamma   90.00
#
_symmetry.space_group_name_H-M   'P 1'
#
loop_
_entity.id
_entity.type
_entity.pdbx_description
1 polymer ?
#
loop_
_entity_poly.entity_id
_entity_poly.type
_entity_poly.pdbx_seq_one_letter_code
_entity_poly.pdbx_strand_id
1 'polypeptide(L)'
;MRWFYATSVFIHILSAVVWIGGMIFIALIVVPVTRKPLFENVKTSLIQTIGERFRIIGWICLALFLLTGYLNIGFKGLGWDTI
;
A
#
# COMPACT_ATOMS: atom_id res chain seq x y z
N MET A 1 -20.64 9.36 -16.01
CA MET A 1 -20.26 9.04 -14.61
C MET A 1 -19.64 7.66 -14.40
N ARG A 2 -20.10 6.58 -15.05
CA ARG A 2 -19.63 5.20 -14.79
C ARG A 2 -18.11 4.97 -14.94
N TRP A 3 -17.47 5.64 -15.89
CA TRP A 3 -16.02 5.55 -16.13
C TRP A 3 -15.17 6.14 -14.99
N PHE A 4 -15.56 7.31 -14.44
CA PHE A 4 -14.84 7.93 -13.32
C PHE A 4 -14.89 7.06 -12.06
N TYR A 5 -16.05 6.47 -11.78
CA TYR A 5 -16.21 5.52 -10.69
C TYR A 5 -15.35 4.27 -10.89
N ALA A 6 -15.37 3.67 -12.10
CA ALA A 6 -14.55 2.50 -12.40
C ALA A 6 -13.05 2.77 -12.22
N THR A 7 -12.56 3.93 -12.69
CA THR A 7 -11.17 4.35 -12.50
C THR A 7 -10.84 4.56 -11.02
N SER A 8 -11.72 5.20 -10.25
CA SER A 8 -11.53 5.39 -8.81
C SER A 8 -11.44 4.06 -8.05
N VAL A 9 -12.36 3.13 -8.33
CA VAL A 9 -12.34 1.77 -7.74
C VAL A 9 -11.08 1.01 -8.15
N PHE A 10 -10.67 1.10 -9.42
CA PHE A 10 -9.44 0.46 -9.89
C PHE A 10 -8.20 0.98 -9.14
N ILE A 11 -8.03 2.31 -9.04
CA ILE A 11 -6.92 2.93 -8.31
C ILE A 11 -6.98 2.55 -6.83
N HIS A 12 -8.18 2.51 -6.23
CA HIS A 12 -8.37 2.13 -4.84
C HIS A 12 -7.84 0.71 -4.56
N ILE A 13 -8.29 -0.26 -5.35
CA ILE A 13 -7.90 -1.67 -5.21
C ILE A 13 -6.40 -1.83 -5.49
N LEU A 14 -5.88 -1.19 -6.54
CA LEU A 14 -4.45 -1.24 -6.86
C LEU A 14 -3.60 -0.69 -5.72
N SER A 15 -4.00 0.45 -5.13
CA SER A 15 -3.30 1.05 -3.99
C SER A 15 -3.31 0.15 -2.77
N ALA A 16 -4.45 -0.48 -2.48
CA ALA A 16 -4.59 -1.44 -1.39
C ALA A 16 -3.71 -2.69 -1.60
N VAL A 17 -3.71 -3.27 -2.80
CA VAL A 17 -2.92 -4.46 -3.14
C VAL A 17 -1.42 -4.17 -3.07
N VAL A 18 -0.96 -3.04 -3.62
CA VAL A 18 0.46 -2.67 -3.57
C VAL A 18 0.91 -2.41 -2.13
N TRP A 19 0.11 -1.72 -1.34
CA TRP A 19 0.45 -1.42 0.05
C TRP A 19 0.47 -2.68 0.92
N ILE A 20 -0.62 -3.44 0.95
CA ILE A 20 -0.73 -4.65 1.77
C ILE A 20 0.21 -5.75 1.26
N GLY A 21 0.24 -5.97 -0.06
CA GLY A 21 1.12 -6.96 -0.68
C GLY A 21 2.60 -6.64 -0.44
N GLY A 22 2.99 -5.37 -0.51
CA GLY A 22 4.35 -4.93 -0.19
C GLY A 22 4.74 -5.16 1.28
N MET A 23 3.83 -4.85 2.23
CA MET A 23 4.04 -5.14 3.65
C MET A 23 4.25 -6.64 3.91
N ILE A 24 3.39 -7.48 3.31
CA ILE A 24 3.48 -8.93 3.42
C ILE A 24 4.78 -9.45 2.81
N PHE A 25 5.15 -8.97 1.62
CA PHE A 25 6.39 -9.35 0.96
C PHE A 25 7.63 -9.01 1.80
N ILE A 26 7.67 -7.82 2.39
CA ILE A 26 8.79 -7.41 3.25
C ILE A 26 8.84 -8.30 4.50
N ALA A 27 7.71 -8.50 5.17
CA ALA A 27 7.65 -9.24 6.42
C ALA A 27 7.93 -10.74 6.25
N LEU A 28 7.38 -11.37 5.22
CA LEU A 28 7.45 -12.83 5.02
C LEU A 28 8.62 -13.27 4.15
N ILE A 29 9.15 -12.41 3.29
CA ILE A 29 10.24 -12.78 2.36
C ILE A 29 11.51 -12.00 2.68
N VAL A 30 11.47 -10.67 2.67
CA VAL A 30 12.70 -9.86 2.82
C VAL A 30 13.34 -10.05 4.20
N VAL A 31 12.56 -9.95 5.28
CA VAL A 31 13.08 -10.07 6.64
C VAL A 31 13.66 -11.47 6.90
N PRO A 32 12.98 -12.59 6.55
CA PRO A 32 13.57 -13.92 6.75
C PRO A 32 14.80 -14.19 5.87
N VAL A 33 14.82 -13.70 4.64
CA VAL A 33 15.97 -13.88 3.73
C VAL A 33 17.21 -13.16 4.28
N THR A 34 17.05 -11.93 4.75
CA THR A 34 18.16 -11.13 5.28
C THR A 34 18.69 -11.59 6.64
N ARG A 35 17.96 -12.47 7.35
CA ARG A 35 18.43 -13.13 8.58
C ARG A 35 19.40 -14.30 8.33
N LYS A 36 19.60 -14.73 7.09
CA LYS A 36 20.55 -15.81 6.78
C LYS A 36 22.00 -15.34 7.00
N PRO A 37 22.93 -16.22 7.44
CA PRO A 37 24.33 -15.85 7.72
C PRO A 37 25.05 -15.15 6.56
N LEU A 38 24.66 -15.45 5.31
CA LEU A 38 25.17 -14.82 4.10
C LEU A 38 25.03 -13.29 4.09
N PHE A 39 24.01 -12.75 4.79
CA PHE A 39 23.68 -11.32 4.79
C PHE A 39 24.07 -10.61 6.09
N GLU A 40 24.78 -11.26 7.02
CA GLU A 40 25.04 -10.74 8.36
C GLU A 40 25.70 -9.34 8.33
N ASN A 41 26.62 -9.11 7.38
CA ASN A 41 27.34 -7.84 7.22
C ASN A 41 26.49 -6.71 6.62
N VAL A 42 25.37 -7.03 5.95
CA VAL A 42 24.56 -6.05 5.19
C VAL A 42 23.09 -6.01 5.62
N LYS A 43 22.65 -6.89 6.53
CA LYS A 43 21.22 -7.03 6.89
C LYS A 43 20.58 -5.72 7.33
N THR A 44 21.29 -4.95 8.17
CA THR A 44 20.76 -3.71 8.75
C THR A 44 20.59 -2.64 7.67
N SER A 45 21.64 -2.38 6.88
CA SER A 45 21.60 -1.38 5.82
C SER A 45 20.62 -1.76 4.72
N LEU A 46 20.51 -3.06 4.41
CA LEU A 46 19.56 -3.56 3.41
C LEU A 46 18.11 -3.38 3.85
N ILE A 47 17.76 -3.80 5.08
CA ILE A 47 16.41 -3.63 5.62
C ILE A 47 16.06 -2.14 5.72
N GLN A 48 16.98 -1.29 6.20
CA GLN A 48 16.77 0.16 6.27
C GLN A 48 16.50 0.76 4.89
N THR A 49 17.35 0.48 3.90
CA THR A 49 17.19 1.01 2.54
C THR A 49 15.88 0.56 1.89
N ILE A 50 15.51 -0.71 2.05
CA ILE A 50 14.24 -1.24 1.55
C ILE A 50 13.07 -0.57 2.26
N GLY A 51 13.13 -0.45 3.59
CA GLY A 51 12.10 0.18 4.40
C GLY A 51 11.89 1.66 4.06
N GLU A 52 12.96 2.42 3.86
CA GLU A 52 12.87 3.84 3.48
C GLU A 52 12.23 4.03 2.10
N ARG A 53 12.62 3.22 1.11
CA ARG A 53 12.00 3.25 -0.22
C ARG A 53 10.54 2.83 -0.17
N PHE A 54 10.24 1.75 0.55
CA PHE A 54 8.89 1.28 0.69
C PHE A 54 8.01 2.27 1.47
N ARG A 55 8.56 3.01 2.42
CA ARG A 55 7.84 4.07 3.15
C ARG A 55 7.30 5.13 2.20
N ILE A 56 8.09 5.59 1.23
CA ILE A 56 7.64 6.58 0.24
C ILE A 56 6.47 6.02 -0.59
N ILE A 57 6.63 4.81 -1.11
CA ILE A 57 5.60 4.13 -1.90
C ILE A 57 4.33 3.90 -1.05
N GLY A 58 4.51 3.45 0.18
CA GLY A 58 3.43 3.17 1.11
C GLY A 58 2.62 4.41 1.46
N TRP A 59 3.26 5.56 1.67
CA TRP A 59 2.56 6.83 1.89
C TRP A 59 1.76 7.27 0.67
N ILE A 60 2.31 7.10 -0.54
CA ILE A 60 1.59 7.40 -1.79
C ILE A 60 0.36 6.49 -1.92
N CYS A 61 0.52 5.17 -1.72
CA CYS A 61 -0.59 4.23 -1.77
C CYS A 61 -1.64 4.52 -0.69
N LEU A 62 -1.23 4.87 0.53
CA LEU A 62 -2.15 5.19 1.62
C LEU A 62 -2.95 6.47 1.31
N ALA A 63 -2.31 7.51 0.78
CA ALA A 63 -3.00 8.72 0.33
C ALA A 63 -4.01 8.42 -0.78
N LEU A 64 -3.60 7.66 -1.82
CA LEU A 64 -4.50 7.26 -2.90
C LEU A 64 -5.66 6.39 -2.40
N PHE A 65 -5.41 5.46 -1.50
CA PHE A 65 -6.40 4.58 -0.92
C PHE A 65 -7.48 5.37 -0.15
N LEU A 66 -7.07 6.33 0.70
CA LEU A 66 -7.99 7.19 1.44
C LEU A 66 -8.80 8.10 0.52
N LEU A 67 -8.13 8.76 -0.44
CA LEU A 67 -8.79 9.67 -1.40
C LEU A 67 -9.83 8.93 -2.25
N THR A 68 -9.45 7.80 -2.83
CA THR A 68 -10.36 7.00 -3.67
C THR A 68 -11.46 6.34 -2.85
N GLY A 69 -11.20 5.96 -1.59
CA GLY A 69 -12.23 5.47 -0.69
C GLY A 69 -13.32 6.52 -0.44
N TYR A 70 -12.91 7.75 -0.13
CA TYR A 70 -13.81 8.88 0.05
C TYR A 70 -14.63 9.18 -1.22
N LEU A 71 -13.98 9.21 -2.38
CA LEU A 71 -14.65 9.42 -3.68
C LEU A 71 -15.67 8.30 -3.98
N ASN A 72 -15.34 7.05 -3.70
CA ASN A 72 -16.24 5.92 -3.94
C ASN A 72 -17.49 5.95 -3.05
N ILE A 73 -17.35 6.40 -1.80
CA ILE A 73 -18.48 6.62 -0.89
C ILE A 73 -19.40 7.72 -1.45
N GLY A 74 -18.82 8.85 -1.85
CA GLY A 74 -19.56 9.96 -2.47
C GLY A 74 -20.28 9.56 -3.76
N PHE A 75 -19.64 8.76 -4.64
CA PHE A 75 -20.27 8.26 -5.86
C PHE A 75 -21.43 7.29 -5.61
N LYS A 76 -21.45 6.61 -4.45
CA LYS A 76 -22.55 5.75 -4.03
C LYS A 76 -23.70 6.51 -3.36
N GLY A 77 -23.55 7.80 -3.10
CA GLY A 77 -24.55 8.61 -2.40
C GLY A 77 -24.74 8.23 -0.93
N LEU A 78 -23.78 7.50 -0.35
CA LEU A 78 -23.78 7.12 1.06
C LEU A 78 -23.08 8.25 1.83
N GLY A 79 -23.84 9.17 2.41
CA GLY A 79 -23.31 10.24 3.25
C GLY A 79 -23.29 9.86 4.73
N TRP A 80 -22.70 10.70 5.58
CA TRP A 80 -22.71 10.53 7.03
C TRP A 80 -24.12 10.52 7.64
N ASP A 81 -25.11 11.02 6.91
CA ASP A 81 -26.53 10.95 7.19
C ASP A 81 -27.15 9.56 6.99
N THR A 82 -26.43 8.63 6.35
CA THR A 82 -26.90 7.26 6.06
C THR A 82 -26.30 6.16 6.95
N ILE A 83 -25.42 6.51 7.90
CA ILE A 83 -24.76 5.59 8.85
C ILE A 83 -25.27 5.88 10.26
#